data_AF-A0A0Q8VGS7-F1
#
_entry.id   AF-A0A0Q8VGS7-F1
#
_cell.length_a   1.000
_cell.length_b   1.000
_cell.length_c   1.000
_cell.angle_alpha   90.00
_cell.angle_beta   90.00
_cell.angle_gamma   90.00
#
_symmetry.space_group_name_H-M   'P 1'
#
loop_
_entity.id
_entity.type
_entity.pdbx_description
1 polymer ?
#
loop_
_entity_poly.entity_id
_entity_poly.type
_entity_poly.pdbx_seq_one_letter_code
_entity_poly.pdbx_strand_id
1 'polypeptide(L)'
;MRSITRPLASAASATLLVLALAACGDGDEKASDDKSPSDPTSAATSDATSDATTGGVVEAKDLCGAIANIVAVTGSIQGTTPTEGEWGKLQDVYGDLTEVELPADIPANEKAGLEVASEAITSLSYDEAKKAFGDADGSSDIPGVSKEENAQAEAFFQWAVKECPDAVGGGQAASSATVPESSVTAE
;
A
#
# COMPACT_ATOMS: atom_id res chain seq x y z
N MET A 1 -8.68 -32.80 34.62
CA MET A 1 -8.82 -31.94 33.43
C MET A 1 -8.37 -30.54 33.82
N ARG A 2 -7.19 -30.10 33.38
CA ARG A 2 -6.68 -28.75 33.65
C ARG A 2 -6.66 -28.02 32.32
N SER A 3 -7.58 -27.06 32.16
CA SER A 3 -7.68 -26.21 30.99
C SER A 3 -6.48 -25.27 30.97
N ILE A 4 -5.52 -25.54 30.09
CA ILE A 4 -4.37 -24.67 29.85
C ILE A 4 -4.88 -23.49 29.03
N THR A 5 -5.26 -22.42 29.72
CA THR A 5 -5.56 -21.13 29.12
C THR A 5 -4.22 -20.50 28.74
N ARG A 6 -3.82 -20.63 27.46
CA ARG A 6 -2.64 -19.92 26.95
C ARG A 6 -3.06 -18.48 26.60
N PRO A 7 -2.33 -17.46 27.09
CA PRO A 7 -2.59 -16.08 26.70
C PRO A 7 -2.22 -15.94 25.22
N LEU A 8 -3.19 -15.50 24.42
CA LEU A 8 -2.96 -15.01 23.06
C LEU A 8 -2.12 -13.74 23.20
N ALA A 9 -0.80 -13.88 23.07
CA ALA A 9 0.09 -12.74 22.84
C ALA A 9 -0.12 -12.29 21.39
N SER A 10 -1.16 -11.48 21.19
CA SER A 10 -1.38 -10.70 19.98
C SER A 10 -0.26 -9.66 19.89
N ALA A 11 0.84 -9.99 19.23
CA ALA A 11 1.88 -9.03 18.91
C ALA A 11 2.53 -9.40 17.58
N ALA A 12 2.66 -8.39 16.72
CA ALA A 12 3.49 -8.34 15.52
C ALA A 12 2.96 -9.06 14.26
N SER A 13 1.93 -8.48 13.63
CA SER A 13 1.76 -8.58 12.16
C SER A 13 1.34 -7.25 11.53
N ALA A 14 1.61 -6.12 12.20
CA ALA A 14 1.30 -4.77 11.73
C ALA A 14 2.50 -4.04 11.13
N THR A 15 3.61 -4.73 10.85
CA THR A 15 4.86 -4.08 10.40
C THR A 15 4.91 -3.77 8.91
N LEU A 16 4.10 -4.43 8.06
CA LEU A 16 4.09 -4.11 6.62
C LEU A 16 3.46 -2.73 6.34
N LEU A 17 2.46 -2.30 7.11
CA LEU A 17 1.93 -0.93 7.03
C LEU A 17 2.78 0.12 7.75
N VAL A 18 3.69 -0.29 8.64
CA VAL A 18 4.55 0.64 9.40
C VAL A 18 5.79 1.05 8.62
N LEU A 19 6.28 0.26 7.67
CA LEU A 19 7.43 0.67 6.85
C LEU A 19 7.11 1.89 5.95
N ALA A 20 5.86 2.07 5.54
CA ALA A 20 5.44 3.26 4.80
C ALA A 20 5.35 4.54 5.67
N LEU A 21 5.16 4.41 6.99
CA LEU A 21 5.10 5.57 7.90
C LEU A 21 6.47 5.95 8.52
N ALA A 22 7.43 5.01 8.62
CA ALA A 22 8.72 5.29 9.25
C ALA A 22 9.70 6.12 8.38
N ALA A 23 9.34 6.45 7.14
CA ALA A 23 10.17 7.26 6.24
C ALA A 23 9.93 8.78 6.35
N CYS A 24 9.03 9.24 7.24
CA CYS A 24 8.77 10.66 7.44
C CYS A 24 8.63 10.99 8.94
N GLY A 25 9.73 11.38 9.61
CA GLY A 25 9.64 12.05 10.90
C GLY A 25 10.67 11.64 11.95
N ASP A 26 11.95 11.87 11.68
CA ASP A 26 12.93 12.15 12.75
C ASP A 26 13.46 13.57 12.51
N GLY A 27 12.63 14.54 12.88
CA GLY A 27 12.93 15.96 12.83
C GLY A 27 13.41 16.41 14.21
N ASP A 28 14.72 16.46 14.38
CA ASP A 28 15.40 16.99 15.56
C ASP A 28 15.00 18.46 15.81
N GLU A 29 14.44 18.69 16.99
CA GLU A 29 13.85 19.94 17.44
C GLU A 29 14.93 21.00 17.71
N LYS A 30 15.01 22.02 16.85
CA LYS A 30 15.73 23.28 17.14
C LYS A 30 14.75 24.44 17.08
N ALA A 31 14.32 24.85 18.27
CA ALA A 31 13.55 26.05 18.51
C ALA A 31 14.24 27.30 17.93
N SER A 32 13.47 28.14 17.24
CA SER A 32 13.60 29.61 17.28
C SER A 32 12.32 30.26 16.74
N ASP A 33 11.78 31.15 17.57
CA ASP A 33 10.81 32.21 17.29
C ASP A 33 10.84 32.78 15.86
N ASP A 34 9.68 33.14 15.29
CA ASP A 34 9.23 34.54 15.27
C ASP A 34 7.86 34.70 14.54
N LYS A 35 6.94 35.31 15.29
CA LYS A 35 5.90 36.29 14.89
C LYS A 35 4.92 35.99 13.75
N SER A 36 3.69 35.70 14.19
CA SER A 36 2.44 35.87 13.43
C SER A 36 2.13 37.34 13.13
N PRO A 37 1.46 37.61 12.00
CA PRO A 37 0.25 38.42 12.09
C PRO A 37 -0.94 37.86 11.30
N SER A 38 -2.12 38.15 11.83
CA SER A 38 -3.46 37.71 11.43
C SER A 38 -4.04 38.45 10.22
N ASP A 39 -4.79 37.69 9.40
CA ASP A 39 -6.06 38.00 8.69
C ASP A 39 -6.15 39.21 7.73
N PRO A 40 -7.10 39.30 6.76
CA PRO A 40 -8.37 38.55 6.65
C PRO A 40 -8.77 38.05 5.23
N THR A 41 -9.78 37.17 5.23
CA THR A 41 -10.93 37.11 4.30
C THR A 41 -10.71 37.50 2.83
N SER A 42 -10.91 36.54 1.91
CA SER A 42 -11.89 36.68 0.82
C SER A 42 -12.08 35.39 0.04
N ALA A 43 -13.35 35.14 -0.25
CA ALA A 43 -13.87 34.02 -1.01
C ALA A 43 -13.30 33.96 -2.44
N ALA A 44 -13.01 32.75 -2.91
CA ALA A 44 -13.04 32.45 -4.33
C ALA A 44 -13.38 30.97 -4.51
N THR A 45 -14.33 30.77 -5.41
CA THR A 45 -15.13 29.59 -5.67
C THR A 45 -14.33 28.43 -6.25
N SER A 46 -14.70 27.25 -5.76
CA SER A 46 -14.46 25.93 -6.31
C SER A 46 -14.77 25.86 -7.81
N ASP A 47 -13.86 25.29 -8.58
CA ASP A 47 -14.21 24.40 -9.70
C ASP A 47 -13.00 23.50 -9.99
N ALA A 48 -12.86 22.45 -9.18
CA ALA A 48 -12.07 21.29 -9.54
C ALA A 48 -12.95 20.11 -9.19
N THR A 49 -13.55 19.55 -10.22
CA THR A 49 -14.44 18.39 -10.20
C THR A 49 -13.71 17.22 -9.56
N SER A 50 -13.76 17.15 -8.24
CA SER A 50 -13.62 15.92 -7.49
C SER A 50 -14.86 15.10 -7.84
N ASP A 51 -14.75 14.35 -8.94
CA ASP A 51 -15.61 13.20 -9.16
C ASP A 51 -15.25 12.17 -8.10
N ALA A 52 -15.86 12.36 -6.93
CA ALA A 52 -15.91 11.39 -5.85
C ALA A 52 -16.77 10.22 -6.34
N THR A 53 -16.17 9.34 -7.15
CA THR A 53 -16.76 8.05 -7.45
C THR A 53 -16.79 7.22 -6.17
N THR A 54 -17.95 7.29 -5.53
CA THR A 54 -18.38 6.47 -4.41
C THR A 54 -18.46 5.02 -4.87
N GLY A 55 -17.57 4.16 -4.34
CA GLY A 55 -17.80 2.71 -4.25
C GLY A 55 -17.89 1.93 -5.57
N GLY A 56 -17.37 2.47 -6.67
CA GLY A 56 -17.16 1.71 -7.90
C GLY A 56 -15.81 1.02 -7.83
N VAL A 57 -15.79 -0.31 -7.97
CA VAL A 57 -14.59 -1.08 -8.30
C VAL A 57 -13.90 -0.34 -9.44
N VAL A 58 -12.74 0.27 -9.18
CA VAL A 58 -11.96 0.95 -10.22
C VAL A 58 -11.62 -0.16 -11.21
N GLU A 59 -12.16 -0.09 -12.44
CA GLU A 59 -11.82 -1.11 -13.44
C GLU A 59 -10.29 -1.13 -13.58
N ALA A 60 -9.68 -2.26 -13.26
CA ALA A 60 -8.24 -2.50 -13.23
C ALA A 60 -7.64 -2.55 -14.65
N LYS A 61 -7.91 -1.53 -15.46
CA LYS A 61 -7.43 -1.46 -16.85
C LYS A 61 -5.94 -1.18 -16.95
N ASP A 62 -5.33 -0.73 -15.85
CA ASP A 62 -3.90 -0.45 -15.72
C ASP A 62 -3.34 -0.98 -14.40
N LEU A 63 -2.02 -1.12 -14.35
CA LEU A 63 -1.29 -1.73 -13.25
C LEU A 63 -1.57 -1.01 -11.92
N CYS A 64 -1.63 0.32 -11.93
CA CYS A 64 -1.89 1.10 -10.72
C CYS A 64 -3.34 0.95 -10.25
N GLY A 65 -4.31 0.85 -11.16
CA GLY A 65 -5.69 0.50 -10.84
C GLY A 65 -5.80 -0.89 -10.19
N ALA A 66 -5.07 -1.88 -10.71
CA ALA A 66 -5.02 -3.22 -10.11
C ALA A 66 -4.37 -3.22 -8.71
N ILE A 67 -3.24 -2.53 -8.55
CA ILE A 67 -2.59 -2.36 -7.24
C ILE A 67 -3.53 -1.65 -6.25
N ALA A 68 -4.23 -0.60 -6.68
CA ALA A 68 -5.18 0.11 -5.84
C ALA A 68 -6.33 -0.81 -5.39
N ASN A 69 -6.78 -1.71 -6.26
CA ASN A 69 -7.80 -2.70 -5.91
C ASN A 69 -7.29 -3.71 -4.87
N ILE A 70 -6.03 -4.16 -4.98
CA ILE A 70 -5.38 -5.00 -3.97
C ILE A 70 -5.32 -4.27 -2.63
N VAL A 71 -4.89 -3.00 -2.62
CA VAL A 71 -4.84 -2.17 -1.40
C VAL A 71 -6.24 -1.99 -0.80
N ALA A 72 -7.26 -1.78 -1.63
CA ALA A 72 -8.65 -1.64 -1.17
C ALA A 72 -9.20 -2.93 -0.56
N VAL A 73 -8.95 -4.08 -1.19
CA VAL A 73 -9.36 -5.39 -0.68
C VAL A 73 -8.62 -5.70 0.62
N THR A 74 -7.30 -5.57 0.64
CA THR A 74 -6.49 -5.84 1.84
C THR A 74 -6.83 -4.90 2.99
N GLY A 75 -7.03 -3.61 2.72
CA GLY A 75 -7.46 -2.62 3.72
C GLY A 75 -8.87 -2.86 4.26
N SER A 76 -9.71 -3.59 3.54
CA SER A 76 -11.06 -3.98 4.00
C SER A 76 -11.06 -5.20 4.92
N ILE A 77 -9.95 -5.96 4.99
CA ILE A 77 -9.83 -7.16 5.82
C ILE A 77 -9.81 -6.73 7.29
N GLN A 78 -10.82 -7.15 8.06
CA GLN A 78 -10.89 -6.84 9.48
C GLN A 78 -10.27 -7.95 10.33
N GLY A 79 -9.22 -7.61 11.08
CA GLY A 79 -8.55 -8.52 12.00
C GLY A 79 -7.17 -8.99 11.50
N THR A 80 -6.59 -9.96 12.19
CA THR A 80 -5.24 -10.49 11.89
C THR A 80 -5.25 -11.63 10.87
N THR A 81 -6.42 -12.14 10.50
CA THR A 81 -6.56 -13.28 9.61
C THR A 81 -7.78 -13.04 8.73
N PRO A 82 -7.63 -13.05 7.39
CA PRO A 82 -8.77 -12.94 6.50
C PRO A 82 -9.74 -14.10 6.72
N THR A 83 -11.02 -13.85 6.51
CA THR A 83 -12.01 -14.92 6.32
C THR A 83 -11.81 -15.61 4.96
N GLU A 84 -12.40 -16.78 4.77
CA GLU A 84 -12.34 -17.51 3.48
C GLU A 84 -12.86 -16.65 2.31
N GLY A 85 -13.92 -15.88 2.54
CA GLY A 85 -14.47 -14.97 1.53
C GLY A 85 -13.58 -13.75 1.26
N GLU A 86 -12.86 -13.24 2.25
CA GLU A 86 -11.85 -12.18 2.06
C GLU A 86 -10.60 -12.70 1.35
N TRP A 87 -10.17 -13.92 1.67
CA TRP A 87 -9.07 -14.59 0.98
C TRP A 87 -9.40 -14.82 -0.50
N GLY A 88 -10.60 -15.32 -0.82
CA GLY A 88 -11.04 -15.46 -2.20
C GLY A 88 -10.98 -14.15 -2.99
N LYS A 89 -11.47 -13.05 -2.40
CA LYS A 89 -11.35 -11.72 -3.02
C LYS A 89 -9.91 -11.29 -3.24
N LEU A 90 -9.02 -11.62 -2.32
CA LEU A 90 -7.59 -11.33 -2.46
C LEU A 90 -6.99 -12.12 -3.63
N GLN A 91 -7.32 -13.40 -3.74
CA GLN A 91 -6.90 -14.22 -4.88
C GLN A 91 -7.44 -13.67 -6.21
N ASP A 92 -8.70 -13.26 -6.24
CA ASP A 92 -9.31 -12.65 -7.43
C ASP A 92 -8.53 -11.41 -7.88
N VAL A 93 -8.25 -10.45 -6.99
CA VAL A 93 -7.51 -9.23 -7.37
C VAL A 93 -6.05 -9.48 -7.76
N TYR A 94 -5.39 -10.51 -7.20
CA TYR A 94 -4.06 -10.92 -7.65
C TYR A 94 -4.11 -11.66 -9.00
N GLY A 95 -5.19 -12.40 -9.28
CA GLY A 95 -5.46 -12.96 -10.59
C GLY A 95 -5.62 -11.86 -11.63
N ASP A 96 -6.48 -10.87 -11.36
CA ASP A 96 -6.69 -9.71 -12.22
C ASP A 96 -5.38 -8.96 -12.49
N LEU A 97 -4.50 -8.82 -11.48
CA LEU A 97 -3.20 -8.16 -11.62
C LEU A 97 -2.31 -8.81 -12.70
N THR A 98 -2.40 -10.13 -12.88
CA THR A 98 -1.62 -10.85 -13.92
C THR A 98 -2.19 -10.70 -15.33
N GLU A 99 -3.47 -10.32 -15.45
CA GLU A 99 -4.10 -10.06 -16.74
C GLU A 99 -3.80 -8.67 -17.28
N VAL A 100 -3.32 -7.76 -16.41
CA VAL A 100 -2.95 -6.40 -16.79
C VAL A 100 -1.63 -6.40 -17.57
N GLU A 101 -1.60 -5.65 -18.67
CA GLU A 101 -0.36 -5.41 -19.40
C GLU A 101 0.63 -4.61 -18.55
N LEU A 102 1.77 -5.22 -18.22
CA LEU A 102 2.85 -4.54 -17.52
C LEU A 102 3.54 -3.53 -18.43
N PRO A 103 4.00 -2.39 -17.88
CA PRO A 103 4.81 -1.45 -18.64
C PRO A 103 6.07 -2.14 -19.17
N ALA A 104 6.43 -1.84 -20.42
CA ALA A 104 7.53 -2.52 -21.12
C ALA A 104 8.91 -2.26 -20.47
N ASP A 105 9.01 -1.21 -19.67
CA ASP A 105 10.19 -0.76 -18.96
C ASP A 105 10.30 -1.29 -17.52
N ILE A 106 9.35 -2.14 -17.07
CA ILE A 106 9.50 -2.83 -15.78
C ILE A 106 10.79 -3.66 -15.80
N PRO A 107 11.66 -3.55 -14.77
CA PRO A 107 12.87 -4.35 -14.76
C PRO A 107 12.54 -5.83 -14.48
N ALA A 108 13.41 -6.72 -14.96
CA ALA A 108 13.11 -8.15 -15.04
C ALA A 108 12.88 -8.82 -13.66
N ASN A 109 13.53 -8.30 -12.62
CA ASN A 109 13.38 -8.85 -11.26
C ASN A 109 12.01 -8.53 -10.67
N GLU A 110 11.51 -7.33 -10.92
CA GLU A 110 10.21 -6.83 -10.49
C GLU A 110 9.10 -7.55 -11.25
N LYS A 111 9.31 -7.82 -12.55
CA LYS A 111 8.40 -8.67 -13.32
C LYS A 111 8.33 -10.10 -12.75
N ALA A 112 9.48 -10.72 -12.49
CA ALA A 112 9.52 -12.05 -11.86
C ALA A 112 8.87 -12.03 -10.47
N GLY A 113 9.06 -10.94 -9.72
CA GLY A 113 8.46 -10.73 -8.41
C GLY A 113 6.94 -10.71 -8.42
N LEU A 114 6.35 -10.06 -9.42
CA LEU A 114 4.90 -10.09 -9.63
C LEU A 114 4.40 -11.51 -9.88
N GLU A 115 5.04 -12.23 -10.81
CA GLU A 115 4.66 -13.60 -11.16
C GLU A 115 4.72 -14.50 -9.91
N VAL A 116 5.81 -14.42 -9.16
CA VAL A 116 5.99 -15.13 -7.88
C VAL A 116 4.89 -14.77 -6.87
N ALA A 117 4.61 -13.47 -6.65
CA ALA A 117 3.63 -13.03 -5.67
C ALA A 117 2.21 -13.47 -6.05
N SER A 118 1.86 -13.32 -7.32
CA SER A 118 0.55 -13.74 -7.85
C SER A 118 0.38 -15.26 -7.80
N GLU A 119 1.37 -16.04 -8.22
CA GLU A 119 1.34 -17.50 -8.17
C GLU A 119 1.24 -17.98 -6.72
N ALA A 120 2.05 -17.44 -5.81
CA ALA A 120 2.01 -17.83 -4.42
C ALA A 120 0.62 -17.56 -3.79
N ILE A 121 0.03 -16.39 -4.02
CA ILE A 121 -1.28 -16.05 -3.43
C ILE A 121 -2.41 -16.84 -4.08
N THR A 122 -2.42 -16.98 -5.41
CA THR A 122 -3.49 -17.67 -6.13
C THR A 122 -3.41 -19.20 -6.01
N SER A 123 -2.23 -19.77 -5.74
CA SER A 123 -2.07 -21.21 -5.54
C SER A 123 -2.37 -21.67 -4.10
N LEU A 124 -2.23 -20.78 -3.11
CA LEU A 124 -2.45 -21.12 -1.71
C LEU A 124 -3.94 -21.29 -1.39
N SER A 125 -4.30 -22.45 -0.84
CA SER A 125 -5.63 -22.61 -0.26
C SER A 125 -5.78 -21.75 1.00
N TYR A 126 -7.04 -21.42 1.36
CA TYR A 126 -7.31 -20.65 2.58
C TYR A 126 -6.74 -21.31 3.85
N ASP A 127 -6.80 -22.64 3.96
CA ASP A 127 -6.23 -23.37 5.10
C ASP A 127 -4.70 -23.31 5.16
N GLU A 128 -4.02 -23.27 4.00
CA GLU A 128 -2.57 -23.10 3.91
C GLU A 128 -2.17 -21.66 4.21
N ALA A 129 -2.86 -20.69 3.62
CA ALA A 129 -2.70 -19.27 3.91
C ALA A 129 -2.86 -19.00 5.41
N LYS A 130 -3.92 -19.53 6.03
CA LYS A 130 -4.17 -19.38 7.46
C LYS A 130 -3.06 -19.96 8.34
N LYS A 131 -2.43 -21.07 7.93
CA LYS A 131 -1.27 -21.61 8.63
C LYS A 131 -0.08 -20.67 8.48
N ALA A 132 0.22 -20.27 7.25
CA ALA A 132 1.35 -19.38 6.95
C ALA A 132 1.27 -18.03 7.67
N PHE A 133 0.11 -17.38 7.69
CA PHE A 133 -0.09 -16.13 8.43
C PHE A 133 -0.25 -16.33 9.94
N GLY A 134 -0.56 -17.56 10.38
CA GLY A 134 -0.75 -17.92 11.78
C GLY A 134 0.53 -18.35 12.50
N ASP A 135 1.60 -18.65 11.76
CA ASP A 135 2.89 -19.02 12.35
C ASP A 135 3.55 -17.78 12.97
N ALA A 136 3.67 -17.83 14.30
CA ALA A 136 4.07 -16.71 15.16
C ALA A 136 5.52 -16.25 15.00
N ASP A 137 6.28 -16.86 14.09
CA ASP A 137 7.68 -16.50 13.83
C ASP A 137 7.82 -15.16 13.10
N GLY A 138 6.72 -14.59 12.59
CA GLY A 138 6.68 -13.23 12.05
C GLY A 138 7.58 -13.05 10.81
N SER A 139 7.98 -14.15 10.16
CA SER A 139 8.73 -14.08 8.92
C SER A 139 7.86 -13.44 7.86
N SER A 140 8.37 -12.39 7.22
CA SER A 140 7.73 -11.77 6.04
C SER A 140 7.91 -12.63 4.79
N ASP A 141 8.23 -13.91 4.94
CA ASP A 141 8.44 -14.84 3.85
C ASP A 141 7.11 -15.38 3.36
N ILE A 142 6.86 -15.20 2.07
CA ILE A 142 5.73 -15.81 1.39
C ILE A 142 5.90 -17.35 1.52
N PRO A 143 4.89 -18.08 2.01
CA PRO A 143 5.01 -19.52 2.21
C PRO A 143 5.17 -20.24 0.88
N GLY A 144 6.09 -21.22 0.83
CA GLY A 144 6.28 -22.07 -0.34
C GLY A 144 7.19 -21.49 -1.42
N VAL A 145 7.67 -20.25 -1.28
CA VAL A 145 8.69 -19.67 -2.16
C VAL A 145 10.06 -19.63 -1.52
N SER A 146 11.08 -19.69 -2.36
CA SER A 146 12.47 -19.55 -1.97
C SER A 146 12.80 -18.12 -1.54
N LYS A 147 13.94 -17.95 -0.87
CA LYS A 147 14.43 -16.62 -0.45
C LYS A 147 14.67 -15.68 -1.63
N GLU A 148 15.09 -16.22 -2.78
CA GLU A 148 15.34 -15.43 -4.00
C GLU A 148 14.02 -14.93 -4.60
N GLU A 149 13.03 -15.83 -4.73
CA GLU A 149 11.67 -15.49 -5.17
C GLU A 149 11.02 -14.47 -4.23
N ASN A 150 11.19 -14.61 -2.92
CA ASN A 150 10.69 -13.63 -1.96
C ASN A 150 11.35 -12.25 -2.14
N ALA A 151 12.66 -12.21 -2.43
CA ALA A 151 13.34 -10.95 -2.72
C ALA A 151 12.86 -10.29 -4.02
N GLN A 152 12.48 -11.09 -5.03
CA GLN A 152 11.87 -10.58 -6.25
C GLN A 152 10.48 -10.00 -5.97
N ALA A 153 9.64 -10.71 -5.21
CA ALA A 153 8.33 -10.23 -4.81
C ALA A 153 8.42 -8.89 -4.04
N GLU A 154 9.35 -8.78 -3.09
CA GLU A 154 9.63 -7.52 -2.39
C GLU A 154 10.06 -6.41 -3.37
N ALA A 155 10.97 -6.71 -4.31
CA ALA A 155 11.41 -5.73 -5.31
C ALA A 155 10.23 -5.23 -6.17
N PHE A 156 9.31 -6.12 -6.55
CA PHE A 156 8.08 -5.73 -7.23
C PHE A 156 7.24 -4.76 -6.39
N PHE A 157 6.97 -5.08 -5.13
CA PHE A 157 6.15 -4.21 -4.27
C PHE A 157 6.80 -2.84 -4.02
N GLN A 158 8.12 -2.79 -3.83
CA GLN A 158 8.86 -1.53 -3.69
C GLN A 158 8.77 -0.68 -4.97
N TRP A 159 8.92 -1.30 -6.13
CA TRP A 159 8.76 -0.62 -7.41
C TRP A 159 7.30 -0.16 -7.62
N ALA A 160 6.32 -1.01 -7.31
CA ALA A 160 4.89 -0.71 -7.42
C ALA A 160 4.48 0.49 -6.53
N VAL A 161 4.99 0.57 -5.31
CA VAL A 161 4.78 1.72 -4.41
C VAL A 161 5.32 3.02 -5.02
N LYS A 162 6.47 2.94 -5.71
CA LYS A 162 7.12 4.10 -6.34
C LYS A 162 6.40 4.54 -7.61
N GLU A 163 6.00 3.60 -8.46
CA GLU A 163 5.34 3.89 -9.75
C GLU A 163 3.85 4.21 -9.58
N CYS A 164 3.21 3.66 -8.55
CA CYS A 164 1.79 3.86 -8.26
C CYS A 164 1.56 4.50 -6.89
N PRO A 165 2.10 5.71 -6.62
CA PRO A 165 2.01 6.35 -5.30
C PRO A 165 0.56 6.65 -4.89
N ASP A 166 -0.31 6.94 -5.85
CA ASP A 166 -1.74 7.18 -5.62
C ASP A 166 -2.49 5.90 -5.22
N ALA A 167 -2.05 4.73 -5.71
CA ALA A 167 -2.68 3.44 -5.44
C ALA A 167 -2.48 2.96 -3.99
N VAL A 168 -1.34 3.32 -3.40
CA VAL A 168 -0.95 2.89 -2.04
C VAL A 168 -1.32 3.91 -0.95
N GLY A 169 -2.12 4.93 -1.29
CA GLY A 169 -2.56 5.95 -0.33
C GLY A 169 -1.52 7.03 -0.02
N GLY A 170 -0.43 7.13 -0.81
CA GLY A 170 0.56 8.20 -0.72
C GLY A 170 0.06 9.56 -1.24
N GLY A 171 -1.11 9.59 -1.89
CA GLY A 171 -1.73 10.77 -2.52
C GLY A 171 -2.40 11.77 -1.57
N GLN A 172 -2.18 11.72 -0.25
CA GLN A 172 -2.75 12.69 0.68
C GLN A 172 -1.70 13.42 1.53
N ALA A 173 -0.55 13.80 0.96
CA ALA A 173 0.33 14.82 1.56
C ALA A 173 1.40 15.41 0.62
N ALA A 174 1.07 15.91 -0.59
CA ALA A 174 2.05 16.74 -1.34
C ALA A 174 1.44 17.65 -2.42
N SER A 175 0.22 18.16 -2.25
CA SER A 175 -0.25 19.34 -3.01
C SER A 175 -0.15 20.58 -2.14
N SER A 176 1.09 20.99 -1.83
CA SER A 176 1.51 22.28 -1.27
C SER A 176 3.03 22.29 -1.40
N ALA A 177 3.72 23.14 -2.16
CA ALA A 177 3.36 24.37 -2.80
C ALA A 177 4.30 24.58 -4.01
N THR A 178 3.75 24.71 -5.22
CA THR A 178 4.46 25.40 -6.30
C THR A 178 4.32 26.89 -6.00
N VAL A 179 5.38 27.49 -5.45
CA VAL A 179 5.49 28.94 -5.32
C VAL A 179 5.58 29.50 -6.75
N PRO A 180 4.61 30.30 -7.23
CA PRO A 180 4.76 30.94 -8.52
C PRO A 180 5.89 31.98 -8.42
N GLU A 181 6.95 31.74 -9.19
CA GLU A 181 8.04 32.67 -9.47
C GLU A 181 7.44 33.94 -10.08
N SER A 182 7.11 34.92 -9.22
CA SER A 182 6.67 36.24 -9.66
C SER A 182 7.91 37.05 -10.04
N SER A 183 8.08 37.21 -11.34
CA SER A 183 9.07 38.08 -11.97
C SER A 183 8.81 39.53 -11.53
N VAL A 184 9.69 40.08 -10.70
CA VAL A 184 9.73 41.52 -10.42
C VAL A 184 10.56 42.18 -11.52
N THR A 185 9.88 42.92 -12.39
CA THR A 185 10.49 43.93 -13.27
C THR A 185 10.70 45.20 -12.43
N ALA A 186 11.93 45.68 -12.32
CA ALA A 186 12.25 46.95 -11.69
C ALA A 186 12.52 48.01 -12.78
N GLU A 187 11.79 49.13 -12.72
CA GLU A 187 12.14 50.42 -13.35
C GLU A 187 13.27 51.12 -12.59
#